data_AF-A0A1Q5LDR8-F1
#
_entry.id   AF-A0A1Q5LDR8-F1
#
_cell.length_a   1.000
_cell.length_b   1.000
_cell.length_c   1.000
_cell.angle_alpha   90.00
_cell.angle_beta   90.00
_cell.angle_gamma   90.00
#
_symmetry.space_group_name_H-M   'P 1'
#
loop_
_entity.id
_entity.type
_entity.pdbx_description
1 polymer ?
#
loop_
_entity_poly.entity_id
_entity_poly.type
_entity_poly.pdbx_seq_one_letter_code
_entity_poly.pdbx_strand_id
1 'polypeptide(L)'
;MSAQLREAASELAGVLWREHTVYRERSGGVVIRGEHVKRWISLAPAGGRDEILLRAGRILDGGTTAPARSEAVMPLSVGTAELAAACRRLLAETAAEAAVADAAGPAATPRGAGRKAAARPRRQNKPARSGGKGRHTGVGSWVVLLCLAGVVAYHFWSIGATP
;
A
#
# COMPACT_ATOMS: atom_id res chain seq x y z
N MET A 1 2.12 1.63 25.53
CA MET A 1 1.34 1.55 24.27
C MET A 1 2.21 1.40 23.02
N SER A 2 3.03 2.38 22.61
CA SER A 2 3.76 2.29 21.32
C SER A 2 4.72 1.09 21.21
N ALA A 3 5.45 0.77 22.27
CA ALA A 3 6.34 -0.40 22.33
C ALA A 3 5.53 -1.71 22.24
N GLN A 4 4.48 -1.85 23.07
CA GLN A 4 3.58 -3.00 23.06
C GLN A 4 2.90 -3.20 21.69
N LEU A 5 2.48 -2.12 21.05
CA LEU A 5 1.84 -2.17 19.73
C LEU A 5 2.83 -2.61 18.65
N ARG A 6 4.10 -2.20 18.75
CA ARG A 6 5.17 -2.68 17.85
C ARG A 6 5.45 -4.17 18.08
N GLU A 7 5.54 -4.60 19.33
CA GLU A 7 5.76 -6.00 19.70
C GLU A 7 4.63 -6.89 19.19
N ALA A 8 3.38 -6.55 19.49
CA ALA A 8 2.20 -7.25 18.99
C ALA A 8 2.16 -7.29 17.46
N ALA A 9 2.50 -6.18 16.78
CA ALA A 9 2.57 -6.14 15.32
C ALA A 9 3.68 -7.06 14.77
N SER A 10 4.83 -7.15 15.43
CA SER A 10 5.91 -8.05 15.04
C SER A 10 5.52 -9.52 15.21
N GLU A 11 4.87 -9.89 16.30
CA GLU A 11 4.34 -11.25 16.49
C GLU A 11 3.27 -11.59 15.45
N LEU A 12 2.31 -10.68 15.24
CA LEU A 12 1.26 -10.84 14.25
C LEU A 12 1.83 -11.03 12.85
N ALA A 13 2.87 -10.27 12.49
CA ALA A 13 3.49 -10.37 11.18
C ALA A 13 4.01 -11.79 10.90
N GLY A 14 4.66 -12.42 11.89
CA GLY A 14 5.15 -13.80 11.79
C GLY A 14 4.03 -14.84 11.69
N VAL A 15 2.87 -14.58 12.28
CA VAL A 15 1.70 -15.49 12.21
C VAL A 15 0.92 -15.31 10.91
N LEU A 16 0.83 -14.09 10.40
CA LEU A 16 0.05 -13.78 9.19
C LEU A 16 0.79 -14.21 7.93
N TRP A 17 2.09 -13.96 7.85
CA TRP A 17 2.85 -14.02 6.61
C TRP A 17 4.27 -14.55 6.79
N ARG A 18 4.69 -15.42 5.86
CA ARG A 18 6.08 -15.92 5.79
C ARG A 18 7.08 -14.81 5.49
N GLU A 19 6.73 -13.93 4.56
CA GLU A 19 7.54 -12.77 4.17
C GLU A 19 6.79 -11.48 4.49
N HIS A 20 7.37 -10.63 5.33
CA HIS A 20 6.73 -9.40 5.77
C HIS A 20 7.75 -8.29 6.06
N THR A 21 7.28 -7.06 5.99
CA THR A 21 7.99 -5.90 6.52
C THR A 21 7.11 -5.19 7.54
N VAL A 22 7.72 -4.71 8.62
CA VAL A 22 7.03 -3.98 9.69
C VAL A 22 7.68 -2.61 9.83
N TYR A 23 6.88 -1.55 9.77
CA TYR A 23 7.38 -0.18 9.98
C TYR A 23 6.40 0.66 10.79
N ARG A 24 6.95 1.71 11.40
CA ARG A 24 6.19 2.64 12.23
C ARG A 24 5.73 3.84 11.40
N GLU A 25 4.49 4.25 11.59
CA GLU A 25 3.96 5.49 11.02
C GLU A 25 4.21 6.69 11.92
N ARG A 26 4.20 7.89 11.32
CA ARG A 26 4.34 9.16 12.05
C ARG A 26 3.20 9.40 13.05
N SER A 27 2.03 8.83 12.78
CA SER A 27 0.83 8.84 13.64
C SER A 27 0.98 8.00 14.91
N GLY A 28 2.06 7.21 15.04
CA GLY A 28 2.25 6.28 16.15
C GLY A 28 1.66 4.89 15.92
N GLY A 29 1.04 4.64 14.77
CA GLY A 29 0.66 3.30 14.32
C GLY A 29 1.83 2.48 13.79
N VAL A 30 1.58 1.20 13.53
CA VAL A 30 2.52 0.25 12.94
C VAL A 30 1.83 -0.44 11.77
N VAL A 31 2.54 -0.57 10.66
CA VAL A 31 2.04 -1.24 9.46
C VAL A 31 2.87 -2.47 9.19
N ILE A 32 2.16 -3.55 8.86
CA ILE A 32 2.69 -4.81 8.39
C ILE A 32 2.37 -4.89 6.90
N ARG A 33 3.37 -5.07 6.05
CA ARG A 33 3.20 -5.28 4.60
C ARG A 33 3.64 -6.69 4.21
N GLY A 34 2.76 -7.40 3.52
CA GLY A 34 3.04 -8.66 2.84
C GLY A 34 3.06 -8.42 1.34
N GLU A 35 4.23 -8.05 0.80
CA GLU A 35 4.40 -7.79 -0.65
C GLU A 35 4.00 -9.00 -1.50
N HIS A 36 4.43 -10.20 -1.08
CA HIS A 36 4.17 -11.47 -1.77
C HIS A 36 2.66 -11.78 -1.93
N VAL A 37 1.80 -11.28 -1.03
CA VAL A 37 0.34 -11.41 -1.14
C VAL A 37 -0.35 -10.11 -1.57
N LYS A 38 0.39 -9.04 -1.84
CA LYS A 38 -0.12 -7.70 -2.17
C LYS A 38 -1.15 -7.19 -1.15
N ARG A 39 -0.87 -7.36 0.16
CA ARG A 39 -1.75 -6.93 1.26
C ARG A 39 -0.99 -6.21 2.37
N TRP A 40 -1.69 -5.35 3.09
CA TRP A 40 -1.15 -4.66 4.26
C TRP A 40 -2.19 -4.60 5.40
N ILE A 41 -1.68 -4.53 6.63
CA ILE A 41 -2.45 -4.35 7.87
C ILE A 41 -1.82 -3.22 8.67
N SER A 42 -2.61 -2.25 9.15
CA SER A 42 -2.16 -1.26 10.14
C SER A 42 -2.79 -1.51 11.49
N LEU A 43 -1.99 -1.32 12.55
CA LEU A 43 -2.42 -1.21 13.93
C LEU A 43 -2.19 0.23 14.37
N ALA A 44 -3.22 0.89 14.90
CA ALA A 44 -3.10 2.24 15.45
C ALA A 44 -3.87 2.35 16.77
N PRO A 45 -3.49 3.23 17.72
CA PRO A 45 -4.33 3.49 18.89
C PRO A 45 -5.70 4.05 18.47
N ALA A 46 -6.80 3.52 19.02
CA ALA A 46 -8.17 3.93 18.65
C ALA A 46 -8.75 5.06 19.54
N GLY A 47 -7.99 5.51 20.56
CA GLY A 47 -8.39 6.56 21.50
C GLY A 47 -8.83 6.05 22.86
N GLY A 48 -9.37 4.83 22.95
CA GLY A 48 -9.64 4.14 24.21
C GLY A 48 -8.38 3.63 24.90
N ARG A 49 -8.48 3.36 26.21
CA ARG A 49 -7.41 2.69 26.97
C ARG A 49 -7.35 1.24 26.52
N ASP A 50 -6.18 0.82 26.02
CA ASP A 50 -5.95 -0.52 25.46
C ASP A 50 -6.64 -0.82 24.11
N GLU A 51 -7.36 0.14 23.51
CA GLU A 51 -8.02 -0.09 22.22
C GLU A 51 -7.11 0.23 21.03
N ILE A 52 -7.15 -0.66 20.04
CA ILE A 52 -6.46 -0.51 18.77
C ILE A 52 -7.44 -0.56 17.60
N LEU A 53 -7.18 0.27 16.60
CA LEU A 53 -7.79 0.25 15.29
C LEU A 53 -6.93 -0.60 14.36
N LEU A 54 -7.51 -1.71 13.91
CA LEU A 54 -7.00 -2.53 12.83
C LEU A 54 -7.57 -2.03 11.51
N ARG A 55 -6.72 -1.91 10.49
CA ARG A 55 -7.14 -1.59 9.13
C ARG A 55 -6.44 -2.48 8.13
N ALA A 56 -7.16 -2.96 7.14
CA ALA A 56 -6.64 -3.81 6.08
C ALA A 56 -6.81 -3.15 4.72
N GLY A 57 -5.83 -3.39 3.85
CA GLY A 57 -5.86 -2.88 2.49
C GLY A 57 -4.97 -3.68 1.54
N ARG A 58 -4.95 -3.20 0.28
CA ARG A 58 -4.19 -3.81 -0.81
C ARG A 58 -2.92 -3.02 -1.09
N ILE A 59 -1.91 -3.72 -1.57
CA ILE A 59 -0.73 -3.10 -2.17
C ILE A 59 -0.96 -3.09 -3.68
N LEU A 60 -0.86 -1.92 -4.28
CA LEU A 60 -0.99 -1.72 -5.72
C LEU A 60 0.31 -2.06 -6.42
N ASP A 61 0.22 -2.28 -7.72
CA ASP A 61 1.41 -2.42 -8.56
C ASP A 61 2.27 -1.14 -8.46
N GLY A 62 3.56 -1.32 -8.19
CA GLY A 62 4.47 -0.21 -7.83
C GLY A 62 4.65 0.03 -6.33
N GLY A 63 4.08 -0.82 -5.47
CA GLY A 63 4.37 -0.82 -4.03
C GLY A 63 3.66 0.30 -3.25
N THR A 64 2.67 0.95 -3.86
CA THR A 64 1.82 1.94 -3.15
C THR A 64 0.72 1.21 -2.39
N THR A 65 0.51 1.56 -1.12
CA THR A 65 -0.60 1.05 -0.33
C THR A 65 -1.90 1.76 -0.72
N ALA A 66 -2.90 1.01 -1.18
CA ALA A 66 -4.25 1.54 -1.36
C ALA A 66 -4.87 1.90 0.01
N PRO A 67 -5.85 2.82 0.05
CA PRO A 67 -6.61 3.10 1.27
C PRO A 67 -7.21 1.85 1.90
N ALA A 68 -7.38 1.88 3.22
CA ALA A 68 -8.06 0.82 3.94
C ALA A 68 -9.49 0.63 3.42
N ARG A 69 -9.92 -0.62 3.35
CA ARG A 69 -11.28 -0.98 2.94
C ARG A 69 -12.05 -1.70 4.03
N SER A 70 -11.33 -2.34 4.95
CA SER A 70 -11.90 -3.04 6.10
C SER A 70 -11.20 -2.55 7.36
N GLU A 71 -11.98 -2.27 8.40
CA GLU A 71 -11.48 -1.75 9.68
C GLU A 71 -12.21 -2.42 10.86
N ALA A 72 -11.51 -2.57 11.98
CA ALA A 72 -12.10 -3.06 13.23
C ALA A 72 -11.39 -2.45 14.44
N VAL A 73 -12.12 -2.24 15.53
CA VAL A 73 -11.54 -1.82 16.82
C VAL A 73 -11.56 -3.01 17.78
N MET A 74 -10.47 -3.23 18.52
CA MET A 74 -10.39 -4.29 19.53
C MET A 74 -9.40 -3.97 20.64
N PRO A 75 -9.51 -4.62 21.81
CA PRO A 75 -8.51 -4.54 22.86
C PRO A 75 -7.19 -5.17 22.42
N LEU A 76 -6.06 -4.53 22.73
CA LEU A 76 -4.73 -5.10 22.52
C LEU A 76 -4.48 -6.31 23.44
N SER A 77 -5.12 -6.33 24.62
CA SER A 77 -5.05 -7.41 25.61
C SER A 77 -5.73 -8.72 25.20
N VAL A 78 -6.47 -8.78 24.09
CA VAL A 78 -7.15 -10.00 23.61
C VAL A 78 -6.17 -11.11 23.19
N GLY A 79 -4.89 -10.75 22.98
CA GLY A 79 -3.82 -11.67 22.65
C GLY A 79 -3.67 -11.93 21.15
N THR A 80 -2.49 -12.45 20.78
CA THR A 80 -2.03 -12.53 19.39
C THR A 80 -2.90 -13.45 18.51
N ALA A 81 -3.46 -14.53 19.07
CA ALA A 81 -4.29 -15.47 18.31
C ALA A 81 -5.60 -14.85 17.81
N GLU A 82 -6.31 -14.14 18.71
CA GLU A 82 -7.55 -13.44 18.39
C GLU A 82 -7.30 -12.25 17.46
N LEU A 83 -6.24 -11.47 17.74
CA LEU A 83 -5.78 -10.42 16.83
C LEU A 83 -5.50 -10.97 15.43
N ALA A 84 -4.84 -12.13 15.32
CA ALA A 84 -4.55 -12.76 14.04
C ALA A 84 -5.82 -13.25 13.34
N ALA A 85 -6.79 -13.79 14.08
CA ALA A 85 -8.08 -14.19 13.53
C ALA A 85 -8.84 -13.00 12.94
N ALA A 86 -8.89 -11.88 13.67
CA ALA A 86 -9.51 -10.66 13.18
C ALA A 86 -8.78 -10.07 11.97
N CYS A 87 -7.44 -10.03 11.99
CA CYS A 87 -6.63 -9.60 10.84
C CYS A 87 -6.93 -10.46 9.61
N ARG A 88 -6.97 -11.79 9.75
CA ARG A 88 -7.28 -12.71 8.64
C ARG A 88 -8.68 -12.46 8.08
N ARG A 89 -9.66 -12.20 8.94
CA ARG A 89 -11.02 -11.82 8.52
C ARG A 89 -11.01 -10.53 7.69
N LEU A 90 -10.38 -9.47 8.19
CA LEU A 90 -10.30 -8.18 7.45
C LEU A 90 -9.58 -8.33 6.10
N LEU A 91 -8.52 -9.14 6.05
CA LEU A 91 -7.81 -9.45 4.81
C LEU A 91 -8.70 -10.22 3.81
N ALA A 92 -9.51 -11.16 4.30
CA ALA A 92 -10.46 -11.89 3.47
C ALA A 92 -11.57 -10.97 2.92
N GLU A 93 -12.12 -10.08 3.75
CA GLU A 93 -13.08 -9.06 3.33
C GLU A 93 -12.49 -8.14 2.24
N THR A 94 -11.26 -7.66 2.45
CA THR A 94 -10.53 -6.86 1.46
C THR A 94 -10.27 -7.62 0.15
N ALA A 95 -10.02 -8.93 0.22
CA ALA A 95 -9.81 -9.77 -0.96
C ALA A 95 -11.11 -10.04 -1.73
N ALA A 96 -12.23 -10.22 -1.03
CA ALA A 96 -13.55 -10.38 -1.64
C ALA A 96 -13.96 -9.13 -2.42
N GLU A 97 -13.79 -7.94 -1.83
CA GLU A 97 -14.07 -6.67 -2.51
C GLU A 97 -13.18 -6.47 -3.75
N ALA A 98 -11.91 -6.91 -3.68
CA ALA A 98 -11.00 -6.88 -4.82
C ALA A 98 -11.52 -7.73 -5.98
N ALA A 99 -11.93 -8.97 -5.68
CA ALA A 99 -12.44 -9.88 -6.69
C ALA A 99 -13.70 -9.34 -7.39
N VAL A 100 -14.59 -8.67 -6.64
CA VAL A 100 -15.78 -8.03 -7.22
C VAL A 100 -15.39 -6.88 -8.15
N ALA A 101 -14.44 -6.03 -7.74
CA ALA A 101 -13.97 -4.92 -8.56
C ALA A 101 -13.27 -5.39 -9.85
N ASP A 102 -12.49 -6.46 -9.77
CA ASP A 102 -11.79 -7.03 -10.94
C ASP A 102 -12.78 -7.74 -11.89
N ALA A 103 -13.78 -8.44 -11.35
CA ALA A 103 -14.81 -9.12 -12.14
C ALA A 103 -15.78 -8.14 -12.82
N ALA A 104 -16.01 -6.97 -12.24
CA ALA A 104 -16.81 -5.92 -12.88
C ALA A 104 -16.15 -5.36 -14.16
N GLY A 105 -14.86 -5.66 -14.38
CA GLY A 105 -14.09 -5.18 -15.53
C GLY A 105 -14.04 -3.65 -15.61
N PRO A 106 -13.33 -3.07 -16.60
CA PRO A 106 -13.55 -1.68 -16.99
C PRO A 106 -14.90 -1.58 -17.72
N ALA A 107 -16.00 -1.76 -16.98
CA ALA A 107 -17.33 -1.49 -17.48
C ALA A 107 -17.44 0.02 -17.76
N ALA A 108 -17.32 0.33 -19.04
CA ALA A 108 -17.79 1.49 -19.77
C ALA A 108 -18.23 2.69 -18.93
N THR A 109 -17.55 3.82 -19.17
CA THR A 109 -18.13 5.17 -19.03
C THR A 109 -19.65 5.16 -19.22
N PRO A 110 -20.45 5.67 -18.27
CA PRO A 110 -21.86 5.90 -18.53
C PRO A 110 -21.97 7.11 -19.46
N ARG A 111 -21.93 6.84 -20.77
CA ARG A 111 -22.48 7.74 -21.78
C ARG A 111 -23.99 7.54 -21.77
N GLY A 112 -24.73 8.55 -21.32
CA GLY A 112 -26.10 8.76 -21.80
C GLY A 112 -27.11 9.27 -20.77
N ALA A 113 -27.46 10.55 -20.92
CA ALA A 113 -28.81 11.12 -20.81
C ALA A 113 -29.48 11.28 -19.42
N GLY A 114 -29.29 12.48 -18.84
CA GLY A 114 -30.35 13.49 -18.84
C GLY A 114 -31.22 13.69 -17.59
N ARG A 115 -30.95 14.75 -16.80
CA ARG A 115 -31.97 15.77 -16.43
C ARG A 115 -31.34 17.02 -15.78
N LYS A 116 -32.06 18.13 -15.95
CA LYS A 116 -31.66 19.55 -15.87
C LYS A 116 -31.47 20.09 -14.44
N ALA A 117 -30.47 20.95 -14.24
CA ALA A 117 -30.49 22.15 -13.36
C ALA A 117 -29.23 22.99 -13.70
N ALA A 118 -29.35 24.10 -14.43
CA ALA A 118 -29.58 25.46 -13.94
C ALA A 118 -28.28 26.31 -13.89
N ALA A 119 -28.25 27.34 -14.74
CA ALA A 119 -27.51 28.61 -14.70
C ALA A 119 -25.97 28.66 -14.42
N ARG A 120 -25.26 29.22 -15.41
CA ARG A 120 -23.85 29.70 -15.44
C ARG A 120 -23.66 30.96 -14.55
N PRO A 121 -22.43 31.45 -14.20
CA PRO A 121 -21.43 31.90 -15.21
C PRO A 121 -19.91 31.71 -14.90
N ARG A 122 -19.20 31.28 -15.96
CA ARG A 122 -17.96 31.85 -16.57
C ARG A 122 -16.75 32.28 -15.68
N ARG A 123 -15.61 31.61 -15.89
CA ARG A 123 -14.23 32.17 -16.09
C ARG A 123 -13.32 31.03 -16.66
N GLN A 124 -12.91 31.09 -17.94
CA GLN A 124 -11.57 31.50 -18.43
C GLN A 124 -10.42 30.77 -17.69
N ASN A 125 -9.60 29.90 -18.30
CA ASN A 125 -8.85 30.03 -19.56
C ASN A 125 -8.49 28.66 -20.18
N LYS A 126 -8.41 28.64 -21.52
CA LYS A 126 -7.69 27.67 -22.37
C LYS A 126 -6.23 28.16 -22.51
N PRO A 127 -5.22 27.31 -22.82
CA PRO A 127 -5.08 26.79 -24.19
C PRO A 127 -4.70 25.30 -24.29
N ALA A 128 -5.14 24.70 -25.40
CA ALA A 128 -4.72 23.40 -25.88
C ALA A 128 -3.27 23.47 -26.41
N ARG A 129 -2.47 22.43 -26.15
CA ARG A 129 -1.37 22.02 -27.04
C ARG A 129 -1.28 20.50 -27.14
N SER A 130 -1.19 20.09 -28.38
CA SER A 130 -0.96 18.78 -28.96
C SER A 130 0.42 18.20 -28.65
N GLY A 131 0.48 16.87 -28.58
CA GLY A 131 1.58 16.09 -29.16
C GLY A 131 2.82 15.86 -28.28
N GLY A 132 3.24 14.59 -28.17
CA GLY A 132 4.60 14.28 -27.72
C GLY A 132 4.75 12.93 -27.04
N LYS A 133 4.82 11.87 -27.83
CA LYS A 133 5.33 10.55 -27.45
C LYS A 133 6.83 10.72 -27.13
N GLY A 134 7.31 10.38 -25.92
CA GLY A 134 8.73 10.59 -25.63
C GLY A 134 9.24 10.23 -24.23
N ARG A 135 9.50 8.92 -24.02
CA ARG A 135 10.61 8.34 -23.24
C ARG A 135 10.80 8.83 -21.78
N HIS A 136 10.21 8.08 -20.85
CA HIS A 136 10.47 8.18 -19.42
C HIS A 136 11.81 7.53 -19.05
N THR A 137 12.88 8.32 -19.07
CA THR A 137 14.05 8.09 -18.21
C THR A 137 14.37 9.41 -17.54
N GLY A 138 13.69 9.67 -16.42
CA GLY A 138 14.02 10.82 -15.58
C GLY A 138 15.47 10.72 -15.13
N VAL A 139 16.14 11.86 -14.94
CA VAL A 139 17.57 11.96 -14.57
C VAL A 139 17.93 11.05 -13.38
N GLY A 140 17.02 10.84 -12.43
CA GLY A 140 17.20 9.90 -11.33
C GLY A 140 17.37 8.43 -11.75
N SER A 141 16.68 7.98 -12.80
CA SER A 141 16.84 6.63 -13.37
C SER A 141 18.23 6.44 -13.99
N TRP A 142 18.84 7.51 -14.48
CA TRP A 142 20.16 7.46 -15.10
C TRP A 142 21.28 7.32 -14.06
N VAL A 143 21.12 8.01 -12.93
CA VAL A 143 22.04 7.88 -11.78
C VAL A 143 22.02 6.47 -11.21
N VAL A 144 20.84 5.86 -11.07
CA VAL A 144 20.70 4.47 -10.57
C VAL A 144 21.37 3.48 -11.52
N LEU A 145 21.22 3.66 -12.83
CA LEU A 145 21.89 2.80 -13.83
C LEU A 145 23.42 2.94 -13.80
N LEU A 146 23.95 4.15 -13.65
CA LEU A 146 25.39 4.37 -13.50
C LEU A 146 25.93 3.70 -12.23
N CYS A 147 25.20 3.79 -11.13
CA CYS A 147 25.59 3.20 -9.85
C CYS A 147 25.61 1.66 -9.94
N LEU A 148 24.57 1.06 -10.54
CA LEU A 148 24.52 -0.38 -10.82
C LEU A 148 25.65 -0.83 -11.74
N ALA A 149 25.93 -0.09 -12.82
CA ALA A 149 27.02 -0.41 -13.72
C ALA A 149 28.39 -0.39 -13.01
N GLY A 150 28.62 0.59 -12.11
CA GLY A 150 29.83 0.67 -11.31
C GLY A 150 30.01 -0.52 -10.36
N VAL A 151 28.94 -0.93 -9.66
CA VAL A 151 28.97 -2.10 -8.76
C VAL A 151 29.28 -3.39 -9.54
N VAL A 152 28.67 -3.57 -10.71
CA VAL A 152 28.91 -4.74 -11.56
C VAL A 152 30.36 -4.77 -12.05
N ALA A 153 30.88 -3.64 -12.53
CA ALA A 153 32.28 -3.53 -12.96
C ALA A 153 33.26 -3.81 -11.81
N TYR A 154 32.97 -3.31 -10.61
CA TYR A 154 33.76 -3.59 -9.41
C TYR A 154 33.77 -5.08 -9.06
N HIS A 155 32.62 -5.76 -9.15
CA HIS A 155 32.53 -7.19 -8.91
C HIS A 155 33.37 -7.99 -9.91
N PHE A 156 33.29 -7.68 -11.21
CA PHE A 156 34.11 -8.35 -12.22
C PHE A 156 35.60 -8.11 -12.00
N TRP A 157 35.98 -6.88 -11.65
CA TRP A 157 37.37 -6.56 -11.33
C TRP A 157 37.84 -7.31 -10.07
N SER A 158 37.02 -7.34 -9.02
CA SER A 158 37.33 -8.06 -7.78
C SER A 158 37.46 -9.58 -7.99
N ILE A 159 36.67 -10.16 -8.89
CA ILE A 159 36.74 -11.59 -9.23
C ILE A 159 37.95 -11.89 -10.14
N GLY A 160 38.35 -10.94 -11.00
CA GLY A 160 39.55 -11.06 -11.84
C GLY A 160 40.86 -10.74 -11.12
N ALA A 161 40.81 -10.11 -9.94
CA ALA A 161 41.97 -9.71 -9.15
C ALA A 161 42.35 -10.70 -8.03
N THR A 162 41.62 -11.81 -7.89
CA THR A 162 42.05 -12.94 -7.06
C THR A 162 42.97 -13.86 -7.88
N PRO A 163 44.26 -13.98 -7.50
CA PRO A 163 45.24 -14.82 -8.21
C PRO A 163 44.94 -16.32 -8.09
#